data_AF-A0AAF0PG85-F1
#
_entry.id   AF-A0AAF0PG85-F1
#
_cell.length_a   1.000
_cell.length_b   1.000
_cell.length_c   1.000
_cell.angle_alpha   90.00
_cell.angle_beta   90.00
_cell.angle_gamma   90.00
#
_symmetry.space_group_name_H-M   'P 1'
#
loop_
_entity.id
_entity.type
_entity.pdbx_description
1 polymer ?
#
loop_
_entity_poly.entity_id
_entity_poly.type
_entity_poly.pdbx_seq_one_letter_code
_entity_poly.pdbx_strand_id
1 'polypeptide(L)' 'MSSDADVDPDDYEALAGDDVTMRQNEHGLHIADHEATGISSQGQTPEAALANLAAAVETHREAESDETGDDWL' A
#
# COMPACT_ATOMS: atom_id res chain seq x y z
N MET A 1 14.83 6.84 5.73
CA MET A 1 14.27 7.97 4.97
C MET A 1 12.84 8.10 5.46
N SER A 2 12.57 8.93 6.48
CA SER A 2 11.20 9.12 6.99
C SER A 2 10.50 10.15 6.12
N SER A 3 9.41 9.75 5.48
CA SER A 3 8.45 10.66 4.86
C SER A 3 7.92 11.62 5.94
N ASP A 4 7.78 12.90 5.59
CA ASP A 4 7.34 14.01 6.44
C ASP A 4 5.82 13.94 6.73
N ALA A 5 5.37 12.79 7.24
CA ALA A 5 4.05 12.54 7.78
C ALA A 5 4.26 11.81 9.10
N ASP A 6 3.58 12.21 10.18
CA ASP A 6 3.58 11.55 11.50
C ASP A 6 3.04 10.09 11.47
N VAL A 7 3.00 9.45 10.31
CA VAL A 7 2.43 8.12 10.12
C VAL A 7 3.48 7.22 9.47
N ASP A 8 3.73 6.09 10.11
CA ASP A 8 4.71 5.10 9.69
C ASP A 8 4.01 4.00 8.87
N PRO A 9 4.43 3.69 7.64
CA PRO A 9 3.91 2.51 6.93
C PRO A 9 4.05 1.21 7.74
N ASP A 10 5.05 1.11 8.62
CA ASP A 10 5.26 -0.06 9.49
C ASP A 10 4.13 -0.26 10.53
N ASP A 11 3.26 0.73 10.75
CA ASP A 11 2.07 0.59 11.59
C ASP A 11 0.99 -0.32 10.95
N TYR A 12 1.11 -0.61 9.65
CA TYR A 12 0.19 -1.48 8.91
C TYR A 12 0.86 -2.83 8.65
N GLU A 13 0.28 -3.92 9.16
CA GLU A 13 0.83 -5.28 9.00
C GLU A 13 1.09 -5.66 7.54
N ALA A 14 0.21 -5.24 6.62
CA ALA A 14 0.36 -5.49 5.19
C ALA A 14 1.51 -4.71 4.53
N LEU A 15 2.08 -3.70 5.19
CA LEU A 15 3.17 -2.87 4.64
C LEU A 15 4.46 -2.98 5.46
N ALA A 16 4.42 -3.68 6.60
CA ALA A 16 5.51 -3.72 7.55
C ALA A 16 6.78 -4.35 6.96
N GLY A 17 7.87 -3.61 6.98
CA GLY A 17 9.16 -4.00 6.42
C GLY A 17 9.27 -3.88 4.89
N ASP A 18 8.24 -3.40 4.20
CA ASP A 18 8.24 -3.16 2.77
C ASP A 18 8.60 -1.71 2.43
N ASP A 19 9.19 -1.50 1.25
CA ASP A 19 9.51 -0.16 0.75
C ASP A 19 8.23 0.56 0.28
N VAL A 20 7.84 1.58 1.03
CA VAL A 20 6.69 2.46 0.70
C VAL A 20 7.17 3.88 0.49
N THR A 21 6.81 4.46 -0.66
CA THR A 21 7.09 5.86 -0.98
C THR A 21 5.81 6.70 -0.93
N MET A 22 5.93 7.94 -0.45
CA MET A 22 4.82 8.87 -0.31
C MET A 22 5.09 10.12 -1.16
N ARG A 23 4.10 10.52 -1.96
CA ARG A 23 4.15 11.74 -2.76
C ARG A 23 2.82 12.47 -2.75
N GLN A 24 2.82 13.76 -3.09
CA GLN A 24 1.59 14.55 -3.25
C GLN A 24 1.44 14.97 -4.71
N ASN A 25 0.22 14.86 -5.25
CA ASN A 25 -0.06 15.31 -6.63
C ASN A 25 -0.46 16.79 -6.69
N GLU A 26 -0.68 17.30 -7.90
CA GLU A 26 -1.07 18.71 -8.14
C GLU A 26 -2.43 19.10 -7.53
N HIS A 27 -3.25 18.11 -7.16
CA HIS A 27 -4.55 18.30 -6.52
C HIS A 27 -4.49 18.21 -4.98
N GLY A 28 -3.30 18.05 -4.41
CA GLY A 28 -3.10 17.95 -2.96
C GLY A 28 -3.42 16.57 -2.37
N LEU A 29 -3.63 15.54 -3.21
CA LEU A 29 -3.84 14.18 -2.72
C LEU A 29 -2.51 13.51 -2.41
N HIS A 30 -2.48 12.81 -1.27
CA HIS A 30 -1.39 11.94 -0.90
C HIS A 30 -1.50 10.63 -1.65
N ILE A 31 -0.40 10.17 -2.23
CA ILE A 31 -0.27 8.92 -2.96
C ILE A 31 0.82 8.12 -2.28
N ALA A 32 0.46 6.93 -1.80
CA ALA A 32 1.36 5.95 -1.26
C ALA A 32 1.60 4.86 -2.32
N ASP A 33 2.86 4.62 -2.65
CA ASP A 33 3.30 3.65 -3.65
C ASP A 33 4.06 2.51 -2.94
N HIS A 34 3.62 1.27 -3.12
CA HIS A 34 4.27 0.07 -2.58
C HIS A 34 5.21 -0.52 -3.63
N GLU A 35 6.53 -0.38 -3.43
CA GLU A 35 7.54 -0.68 -4.45
C GLU A 35 7.59 -2.18 -4.78
N ALA A 36 7.33 -3.06 -3.80
CA ALA A 36 7.43 -4.50 -4.00
C ALA A 36 6.31 -5.09 -4.88
N THR A 37 5.09 -4.55 -4.80
CA THR A 37 3.94 -5.01 -5.62
C THR A 37 3.60 -4.07 -6.77
N GLY A 38 4.13 -2.84 -6.77
CA GLY A 38 3.75 -1.79 -7.71
C GLY A 38 2.35 -1.24 -7.49
N ILE A 39 1.70 -1.56 -6.36
CA ILE A 39 0.36 -1.07 -6.02
C ILE A 39 0.49 0.35 -5.48
N SER A 40 -0.40 1.23 -5.94
CA SER A 40 -0.50 2.59 -5.44
C SER A 40 -1.90 2.84 -4.89
N SER A 41 -1.99 3.67 -3.85
CA SER A 41 -3.27 4.13 -3.33
C SER A 41 -3.22 5.61 -2.96
N GLN A 42 -4.39 6.25 -2.92
CA GLN A 42 -4.51 7.69 -2.70
C GLN A 42 -5.43 8.02 -1.53
N GLY A 43 -5.17 9.15 -0.88
CA GLY A 43 -5.96 9.66 0.24
C GLY A 43 -5.88 11.18 0.38
N GLN A 44 -6.87 11.76 1.09
CA GLN A 44 -6.84 13.17 1.45
C GLN A 44 -5.82 13.49 2.55
N THR A 45 -5.33 12.46 3.26
CA THR A 45 -4.27 12.53 4.27
C THR A 45 -3.27 11.40 4.02
N PRO A 46 -2.03 11.50 4.56
CA PRO A 46 -1.05 10.40 4.50
C PRO A 46 -1.60 9.09 5.09
N GLU A 47 -2.26 9.17 6.25
CA GLU A 47 -2.88 8.03 6.93
C GLU A 47 -3.97 7.37 6.06
N ALA A 48 -4.81 8.16 5.39
CA ALA A 48 -5.82 7.63 4.49
C ALA A 48 -5.19 6.94 3.27
N ALA A 49 -4.11 7.50 2.71
CA ALA A 49 -3.41 6.90 1.58
C ALA A 49 -2.78 5.55 1.97
N LEU A 50 -2.15 5.47 3.15
CA LEU A 50 -1.55 4.23 3.65
C LEU A 50 -2.58 3.19 4.07
N ALA A 51 -3.67 3.58 4.74
CA ALA A 51 -4.75 2.65 5.07
C ALA A 51 -5.38 2.05 3.80
N ASN A 52 -5.59 2.87 2.77
CA ASN A 52 -6.11 2.39 1.49
C ASN A 52 -5.07 1.51 0.75
N LEU A 53 -3.78 1.81 0.87
CA LEU A 53 -2.70 1.01 0.29
C LEU A 53 -2.61 -0.36 0.97
N ALA A 54 -2.62 -0.41 2.30
CA ALA A 54 -2.57 -1.64 3.08
C ALA A 54 -3.72 -2.59 2.71
N ALA A 55 -4.94 -2.07 2.59
CA ALA A 55 -6.09 -2.87 2.18
C ALA A 55 -5.94 -3.42 0.74
N ALA A 56 -5.36 -2.64 -0.17
CA ALA A 56 -5.13 -3.06 -1.54
C ALA A 56 -4.02 -4.12 -1.65
N VAL A 57 -2.94 -3.97 -0.88
CA VAL A 57 -1.84 -4.95 -0.80
C VAL A 57 -2.33 -6.26 -0.17
N GLU A 58 -3.12 -6.19 0.90
CA GLU A 58 -3.73 -7.37 1.53
C GLU A 58 -4.60 -8.14 0.52
N THR A 59 -5.53 -7.43 -0.14
CA THR A 59 -6.40 -8.03 -1.16
C THR A 59 -5.59 -8.67 -2.29
N HIS A 60 -4.48 -8.04 -2.71
CA HIS A 60 -3.61 -8.57 -3.73
C HIS A 60 -2.91 -9.86 -3.28
N ARG A 61 -2.38 -9.89 -2.05
CA ARG A 61 -1.74 -11.09 -1.48
C ARG A 61 -2.73 -12.23 -1.27
N GLU A 62 -3.96 -11.93 -0.85
CA GLU A 62 -5.04 -12.92 -0.76
C GLU A 62 -5.33 -13.51 -2.15
N ALA A 63 -5.42 -12.67 -3.18
CA ALA A 63 -5.64 -13.13 -4.56
C ALA A 63 -4.48 -14.00 -5.06
N GLU A 64 -3.23 -13.59 -4.87
CA GLU A 64 -2.05 -14.39 -5.27
C GLU A 64 -1.95 -15.72 -4.49
N SER A 65 -2.38 -15.74 -3.24
CA SER A 65 -2.41 -16.95 -2.41
C SER A 65 -3.48 -17.94 -2.88
N ASP A 66 -4.63 -17.42 -3.36
CA ASP A 66 -5.74 -18.23 -3.86
C ASP A 66 -5.49 -18.80 -5.27
N GLU A 67 -4.60 -18.21 -6.07
CA GLU A 67 -4.20 -18.75 -7.38
C GLU A 67 -3.41 -20.08 -7.30
N THR A 68 -2.99 -20.51 -6.09
CA THR A 68 -2.46 -21.88 -5.89
C THR A 68 -3.60 -22.92 -5.76
N GLY A 69 -4.85 -22.48 -5.65
CA GLY A 69 -6.01 -23.31 -5.36
C GLY A 69 -6.64 -24.00 -6.55
N ASP A 70 -6.10 -23.84 -7.76
CA ASP A 70 -6.93 -24.05 -8.93
C ASP A 70 -6.13 -24.54 -10.16
N ASP A 71 -5.46 -25.67 -9.94
CA ASP A 71 -5.17 -26.70 -10.97
C ASP A 71 -6.49 -27.44 -11.32
N TRP A 72 -7.46 -26.71 -11.89
CA TRP A 72 -8.63 -27.29 -12.57
C TRP A 72 -8.28 -27.51 -14.04
N LEU A 73 -7.32 -28.42 -14.25
CA LEU A 73 -7.21 -29.19 -15.48
C LEU A 73 -8.41 -30.14 -15.66
#